data_AF-A0A978TB98-F1
#
_entry.id   AF-A0A978TB98-F1
#
_cell.length_a   1.000
_cell.length_b   1.000
_cell.length_c   1.000
_cell.angle_alpha   90.00
_cell.angle_beta   90.00
_cell.angle_gamma   90.00
#
_symmetry.space_group_name_H-M   'P 1'
#
loop_
_entity.id
_entity.type
_entity.pdbx_description
1 polymer ?
#
loop_
_entity_poly.entity_id
_entity_poly.type
_entity_poly.pdbx_seq_one_letter_code
_entity_poly.pdbx_strand_id
1 'polypeptide(L)' 'DYLIAHPAAAQQYSNLKRTLAARYPNDIDRYMDGKDELVKSLENQALAWQASCS' A
#
# COMPACT_ATOMS: atom_id res chain seq x y z
N ASP A 1 -12.45 -1.14 2.43
CA ASP A 1 -12.78 -2.21 3.40
C ASP A 1 -11.55 -2.95 3.92
N TYR A 2 -10.73 -3.55 3.06
CA TYR A 2 -9.55 -4.31 3.51
C TYR A 2 -8.60 -3.52 4.44
N LEU A 3 -8.12 -2.35 4.03
CA LEU A 3 -7.21 -1.53 4.86
C LEU A 3 -7.87 -0.96 6.13
N ILE A 4 -9.21 -0.87 6.16
CA ILE A 4 -9.96 -0.46 7.36
C ILE A 4 -9.99 -1.62 8.36
N ALA A 5 -10.23 -2.84 7.88
CA ALA A 5 -10.21 -4.06 8.69
C ALA A 5 -8.78 -4.50 9.08
N HIS A 6 -7.75 -4.07 8.36
CA HIS A 6 -6.34 -4.46 8.57
C HIS A 6 -5.46 -3.25 8.87
N PRO A 7 -5.50 -2.70 10.10
CA PRO A 7 -4.75 -1.50 10.47
C PRO A 7 -3.24 -1.67 10.33
N ALA A 8 -2.70 -2.88 10.51
CA ALA A 8 -1.29 -3.17 10.27
C ALA A 8 -0.88 -2.94 8.80
N ALA A 9 -1.71 -3.42 7.85
CA ALA A 9 -1.49 -3.20 6.42
C ALA A 9 -1.59 -1.70 6.05
N ALA A 10 -2.55 -1.00 6.64
CA ALA A 10 -2.68 0.45 6.48
C ALA A 10 -1.46 1.21 7.02
N GLN A 11 -0.93 0.80 8.18
CA GLN A 11 0.26 1.40 8.78
C GLN A 11 1.50 1.17 7.91
N GLN A 12 1.69 -0.04 7.38
CA GLN A 12 2.78 -0.36 6.45
C GLN A 12 2.72 0.54 5.21
N TYR A 13 1.53 0.66 4.60
CA TYR A 13 1.35 1.51 3.42
C TYR A 13 1.57 2.99 3.72
N SER A 14 1.11 3.47 4.88
CA SER A 14 1.30 4.85 5.34
C SER A 14 2.78 5.18 5.59
N ASN A 15 3.51 4.25 6.23
CA ASN A 15 4.95 4.40 6.47
C ASN A 15 5.73 4.43 5.16
N LEU A 16 5.45 3.52 4.23
CA LEU A 16 6.12 3.51 2.94
C LEU A 16 5.90 4.82 2.18
N LYS A 17 4.65 5.32 2.14
CA LYS A 17 4.34 6.60 1.50
C LYS A 17 5.10 7.77 2.11
N ARG A 18 5.26 7.82 3.44
CA ARG A 18 6.08 8.85 4.09
C ARG A 18 7.55 8.74 3.70
N THR A 19 8.11 7.53 3.72
CA THR A 19 9.51 7.30 3.34
C THR A 19 9.77 7.68 1.89
N LEU A 20 8.88 7.33 0.97
CA LEU A 20 9.01 7.67 -0.45
C LEU A 20 8.85 9.16 -0.69
N ALA A 21 7.89 9.83 -0.03
CA ALA A 21 7.72 11.28 -0.16
C ALA A 21 8.96 12.03 0.35
N ALA A 22 9.58 11.56 1.43
CA ALA A 22 10.83 12.14 1.94
C ALA A 22 12.03 11.86 1.02
N ARG A 23 12.07 10.69 0.37
CA ARG A 23 13.17 10.28 -0.52
C ARG A 23 13.07 10.90 -1.92
N TYR A 24 11.85 11.10 -2.41
CA TYR A 24 11.55 11.54 -3.78
C TYR A 24 10.56 12.72 -3.76
N PRO A 25 10.90 13.87 -3.15
CA PRO A 25 9.96 14.99 -2.98
C PRO A 25 9.55 15.65 -4.30
N ASN A 26 10.41 15.59 -5.33
CA ASN A 26 10.19 16.19 -6.65
C ASN A 26 10.17 15.16 -7.79
N ASP A 27 10.19 13.87 -7.46
CA ASP A 27 10.27 12.78 -8.44
C ASP A 27 9.07 11.85 -8.23
N ILE A 28 7.97 12.20 -8.89
CA ILE A 28 6.70 11.48 -8.76
C ILE A 28 6.80 10.07 -9.34
N ASP A 29 7.61 9.87 -10.37
CA ASP A 29 7.79 8.57 -11.01
C ASP A 29 8.46 7.60 -10.04
N ARG A 30 9.56 8.01 -9.39
CA ARG A 30 10.21 7.21 -8.33
C ARG A 30 9.32 6.98 -7.11
N TYR A 31 8.47 7.95 -6.76
CA TYR A 31 7.48 7.77 -5.70
C TYR A 31 6.42 6.73 -6.06
N MET A 32 5.97 6.70 -7.32
CA MET A 32 4.99 5.72 -7.81
C MET A 32 5.61 4.33 -7.93
N ASP A 33 6.78 4.22 -8.55
CA ASP A 33 7.54 2.97 -8.68
C ASP A 33 7.85 2.38 -7.31
N GLY A 34 8.27 3.21 -6.35
CA GLY A 34 8.65 2.76 -5.02
C GLY A 34 7.52 2.14 -4.19
N LYS A 35 6.25 2.34 -4.56
CA LYS A 35 5.09 1.74 -3.88
C LYS A 35 4.37 0.68 -4.71
N ASP A 36 4.73 0.48 -5.98
CA ASP A 36 4.02 -0.38 -6.93
C ASP A 36 3.89 -1.83 -6.42
N GLU A 37 5.01 -2.43 -6.00
CA GLU A 37 5.02 -3.81 -5.49
C GLU A 37 4.14 -3.98 -4.23
N LEU A 38 4.19 -2.99 -3.32
CA LEU A 38 3.36 -3.04 -2.11
C LEU A 38 1.87 -2.90 -2.44
N VAL A 39 1.52 -2.00 -3.37
CA VAL A 39 0.13 -1.81 -3.80
C VAL A 39 -0.41 -3.10 -4.39
N LYS A 40 0.30 -3.75 -5.31
CA LYS A 40 -0.09 -5.04 -5.90
C LYS A 40 -0.26 -6.13 -4.85
N SER A 41 0.63 -6.19 -3.86
CA SER A 41 0.52 -7.13 -2.75
C SER A 41 -0.73 -6.89 -1.89
N LEU A 42 -1.03 -5.62 -1.58
CA LEU A 42 -2.21 -5.25 -0.81
C LEU A 42 -3.52 -5.50 -1.59
N GLU A 43 -3.51 -5.28 -2.90
CA GLU A 43 -4.64 -5.59 -3.78
C GLU A 43 -4.94 -7.10 -3.79
N ASN A 44 -3.92 -7.94 -3.94
CA ASN A 44 -4.08 -9.40 -3.87
C ASN A 44 -4.63 -9.86 -2.51
N GLN A 45 -4.12 -9.29 -1.42
CA GLN A 45 -4.62 -9.58 -0.07
C GLN A 45 -6.07 -9.13 0.11
N ALA A 46 -6.44 -7.96 -0.44
CA ALA A 46 -7.80 -7.46 -0.40
C ALA A 46 -8.78 -8.35 -1.18
N LEU A 47 -8.37 -8.84 -2.36
CA LEU A 47 -9.17 -9.78 -3.15
C LEU A 47 -9.36 -11.12 -2.43
N ALA A 48 -8.29 -11.68 -1.85
CA ALA A 48 -8.36 -12.91 -1.06
C ALA A 48 -9.26 -12.74 0.17
N TRP A 49 -9.15 -11.61 0.86
CA TRP A 49 -9.98 -11.29 2.02
C TRP A 49 -11.46 -11.16 1.63
N GLN A 50 -11.75 -10.46 0.52
CA GLN A 50 -13.11 -10.32 0.03
C GLN A 50 -13.74 -11.68 -0.30
N ALA A 51 -12.99 -12.58 -0.95
CA ALA A 51 -13.44 -13.94 -1.25
C ALA A 51 -13.62 -14.83 0.00
N SER A 52 -12.90 -14.54 1.09
CA SER A 52 -13.05 -15.24 2.37
C SER A 52 -14.17 -14.69 3.25
N CYS A 53 -14.63 -13.47 2.98
CA CYS A 53 -15.71 -12.81 3.71
C CYS A 53 -17.08 -12.95 3.03
N SER A 54 -17.13 -13.56 1.84
CA SER A 54 -18.36 -13.93 1.12
C SER A 54 -18.95 -15.26 1.56
#